data_AF-A0A6A8LUD9-F1
#
_entry.id   AF-A0A6A8LUD9-F1
#
_cell.length_a   1.000
_cell.length_b   1.000
_cell.length_c   1.000
_cell.angle_alpha   90.00
_cell.angle_beta   90.00
_cell.angle_gamma   90.00
#
_symmetry.space_group_name_H-M   'P 1'
#
loop_
_entity.id
_entity.type
_entity.pdbx_description
1 polymer ?
#
loop_
_entity_poly.entity_id
_entity_poly.type
_entity_poly.pdbx_seq_one_letter_code
_entity_poly.pdbx_strand_id
1 'polypeptide(L)'
;HPISTLAILVVIVLLTVLAHVSVFKGKEINSFIYSGLTLVALVALLFSGLFPRLMISSISAKYNLVISTASSTPYTLKIMTI
;
A
#
# COMPACT_ATOMS: atom_id res chain seq x y z
N HIS A 1 -7.30 -11.79 7.11
CA HIS A 1 -7.48 -10.73 6.10
C HIS A 1 -8.31 -9.54 6.59
N PRO A 2 -9.59 -9.67 6.99
CA PRO A 2 -10.46 -8.48 7.17
C PRO A 2 -10.03 -7.56 8.31
N ILE A 3 -9.48 -8.11 9.40
CA ILE A 3 -9.04 -7.33 10.58
C ILE A 3 -7.88 -6.39 10.23
N SER A 4 -6.90 -6.86 9.45
CA SER A 4 -5.77 -6.02 8.99
C SER A 4 -6.24 -4.92 8.06
N THR A 5 -7.15 -5.24 7.14
CA THR A 5 -7.73 -4.27 6.21
C THR A 5 -8.53 -3.20 6.95
N LEU A 6 -9.34 -3.59 7.94
CA LEU A 6 -10.08 -2.68 8.81
C LEU A 6 -9.15 -1.79 9.65
N ALA A 7 -8.11 -2.38 10.24
CA ALA A 7 -7.15 -1.62 11.04
C ALA A 7 -6.44 -0.54 10.21
N ILE A 8 -5.93 -0.90 9.03
CA ILE A 8 -5.26 0.05 8.12
C ILE A 8 -6.25 1.11 7.61
N LEU A 9 -7.50 0.73 7.33
CA LEU A 9 -8.54 1.69 6.92
C LEU A 9 -8.83 2.71 8.01
N VAL A 10 -8.97 2.29 9.27
CA VAL A 10 -9.16 3.21 10.40
C VAL A 10 -7.98 4.18 10.54
N VAL A 11 -6.75 3.68 10.38
CA VAL A 11 -5.54 4.51 10.36
C VAL A 11 -5.60 5.55 9.25
N ILE A 12 -5.94 5.16 8.02
CA ILE A 12 -6.08 6.09 6.88
C ILE A 12 -7.09 7.20 7.21
N VAL A 13 -8.26 6.84 7.72
CA VAL A 13 -9.31 7.82 8.07
C VAL A 13 -8.81 8.82 9.11
N LEU A 14 -8.15 8.34 10.18
CA LEU A 14 -7.59 9.20 11.22
C LEU A 14 -6.55 10.17 10.64
N LEU A 15 -5.66 9.67 9.78
CA LEU A 15 -4.63 10.48 9.14
C LEU A 15 -5.21 11.53 8.18
N THR A 16 -6.26 11.20 7.43
CA THR A 16 -6.95 12.16 6.56
C THR A 16 -7.63 13.27 7.39
N VAL A 17 -8.26 12.92 8.51
CA VAL A 17 -8.87 13.91 9.41
C VAL A 17 -7.80 14.82 10.02
N LEU A 18 -6.67 14.27 10.47
CA LEU A 18 -5.54 15.03 10.99
C LEU A 18 -4.91 15.95 9.94
N ALA A 19 -4.78 15.48 8.69
CA ALA A 19 -4.33 16.30 7.57
C ALA A 19 -5.27 17.49 7.36
N HIS A 20 -6.59 17.23 7.29
CA HIS A 20 -7.61 18.26 7.13
C HIS A 20 -7.56 19.30 8.25
N VAL A 21 -7.56 18.88 9.53
CA VAL A 21 -7.47 19.80 10.67
C VAL A 21 -6.16 20.61 10.66
N SER A 22 -5.06 20.03 10.18
CA SER A 22 -3.76 20.72 10.10
C SER A 22 -3.75 21.82 9.03
N VAL A 23 -4.45 21.62 7.92
CA VAL A 23 -4.67 22.65 6.88
C VAL A 23 -5.44 23.84 7.46
N PHE A 24 -6.53 23.58 8.21
CA PHE A 24 -7.31 24.65 8.85
C PHE A 24 -6.51 25.44 9.89
N LYS A 25 -5.49 24.84 10.49
CA LYS A 25 -4.58 25.49 11.46
C LYS A 25 -3.40 26.19 10.80
N GLY A 26 -3.30 26.21 9.46
CA GLY A 26 -2.21 26.83 8.72
C GLY A 26 -0.84 26.17 8.94
N LYS A 27 -0.82 24.90 9.38
CA LYS A 27 0.43 24.14 9.64
C LYS A 27 0.78 23.29 8.42
N GLU A 28 1.32 23.94 7.39
CA GLU A 28 1.62 23.33 6.08
C GLU A 28 2.57 22.12 6.14
N ILE A 29 3.57 22.14 7.02
CA ILE A 29 4.50 21.01 7.17
C ILE A 29 3.77 19.76 7.69
N ASN A 30 2.86 19.96 8.65
CA ASN A 30 2.14 18.85 9.26
C ASN A 30 1.08 18.30 8.30
N SER A 31 0.35 19.16 7.57
CA SER A 31 -0.61 18.71 6.55
C SER A 31 0.08 17.90 5.44
N PHE A 32 1.27 18.32 5.01
CA PHE A 32 2.07 17.58 4.03
C PHE A 32 2.49 16.19 4.53
N ILE A 33 3.01 16.10 5.76
CA ILE A 33 3.41 14.81 6.36
C ILE A 33 2.21 13.87 6.51
N TYR A 34 1.09 14.36 7.04
CA TYR A 34 -0.11 13.53 7.17
C TYR A 34 -0.64 13.06 5.82
N SER A 35 -0.65 13.92 4.80
CA SER A 35 -1.02 13.54 3.43
C SER A 35 -0.07 12.48 2.85
N GLY A 36 1.25 12.68 2.96
CA GLY A 36 2.23 11.67 2.53
C GLY A 36 2.06 10.33 3.25
N LEU A 37 1.77 10.36 4.55
CA LEU A 37 1.56 9.14 5.33
C LEU A 37 0.22 8.45 5.00
N THR A 38 -0.83 9.20 4.63
CA THR A 38 -2.05 8.59 4.06
C THR A 38 -1.77 7.83 2.77
N LEU A 39 -0.93 8.37 1.88
CA LEU A 39 -0.55 7.70 0.64
C LEU A 39 0.20 6.40 0.91
N VAL A 40 1.17 6.41 1.83
CA VAL A 40 1.92 5.20 2.22
C VAL A 40 0.97 4.15 2.80
N ALA A 41 0.06 4.55 3.70
CA ALA A 41 -0.92 3.66 4.29
C ALA A 41 -1.90 3.07 3.24
N LEU A 42 -2.30 3.86 2.24
CA LEU A 42 -3.12 3.41 1.13
C LEU A 42 -2.40 2.34 0.30
N VAL A 43 -1.13 2.57 -0.06
CA VAL A 43 -0.33 1.58 -0.79
C VAL A 43 -0.18 0.29 0.03
N ALA A 44 0.10 0.41 1.33
CA ALA A 44 0.18 -0.75 2.22
C ALA A 44 -1.14 -1.53 2.30
N LEU A 45 -2.29 -0.85 2.33
CA LEU A 45 -3.62 -1.48 2.33
C LEU A 45 -3.83 -2.35 1.08
N LEU A 46 -3.51 -1.79 -0.10
CA LEU A 46 -3.67 -2.48 -1.38
C LEU A 46 -2.86 -3.79 -1.39
N PHE A 47 -1.58 -3.72 -1.03
CA PHE A 47 -0.72 -4.91 -1.03
C PHE A 47 -1.05 -5.88 0.11
N SER A 48 -1.54 -5.42 1.26
CA SER A 48 -2.03 -6.28 2.34
C SER A 48 -3.24 -7.14 1.90
N GLY A 49 -4.11 -6.59 1.05
CA GLY A 49 -5.24 -7.33 0.47
C GLY A 49 -4.85 -8.26 -0.68
N LEU A 50 -3.84 -7.89 -1.47
CA LEU A 50 -3.47 -8.60 -2.68
C LEU A 50 -2.45 -9.72 -2.44
N PHE A 51 -1.55 -9.57 -1.46
CA PHE A 51 -0.50 -10.54 -1.17
C PHE A 51 -1.07 -11.95 -0.91
N PRO A 52 -0.48 -13.03 -1.48
CA PRO A 52 0.78 -13.10 -2.24
C PRO A 52 0.64 -12.85 -3.76
N ARG A 53 -0.54 -12.45 -4.22
CA ARG A 53 -0.80 -12.09 -5.61
C ARG A 53 -0.40 -10.64 -5.86
N LEU A 54 -0.02 -10.35 -7.10
CA LEU A 54 0.26 -9.01 -7.61
C LEU A 54 -0.78 -8.58 -8.65
N MET A 55 -1.38 -9.56 -9.33
CA MET A 55 -2.47 -9.33 -10.26
C MET A 55 -3.37 -10.56 -10.32
N ILE A 56 -4.68 -10.35 -10.22
CA ILE A 56 -5.69 -11.40 -10.35
C ILE A 56 -6.18 -11.43 -11.80
N SER A 57 -6.15 -12.59 -12.44
CA SER A 57 -6.68 -12.78 -13.78
C SER A 57 -8.20 -12.90 -13.74
N SER A 58 -8.88 -12.24 -14.67
CA SER A 58 -10.33 -12.32 -14.86
C SER A 58 -10.79 -13.55 -15.66
N ILE A 59 -9.86 -14.26 -16.31
CA ILE A 59 -10.17 -15.34 -17.26
C ILE A 59 -9.99 -16.72 -16.63
N SER A 60 -8.94 -16.90 -15.80
CA SER A 60 -8.72 -18.12 -15.03
C SER A 60 -7.71 -17.90 -13.90
N ALA A 61 -7.96 -18.53 -12.75
CA ALA A 61 -7.07 -18.48 -11.59
C ALA A 61 -5.65 -19.03 -11.87
N LYS A 62 -5.46 -19.81 -12.96
CA LYS A 62 -4.16 -20.31 -13.42
C LYS A 62 -3.21 -19.21 -13.89
N TYR A 63 -3.74 -18.07 -14.35
CA TYR A 63 -2.96 -16.94 -14.86
C TYR A 63 -2.79 -15.82 -13.84
N ASN A 64 -3.06 -16.08 -12.55
CA ASN A 64 -2.77 -15.13 -11.50
C ASN A 64 -1.26 -14.89 -11.41
N LEU A 65 -0.85 -13.62 -11.44
CA LEU A 65 0.54 -13.26 -11.20
C LEU A 65 0.79 -13.27 -9.70
N VAL A 66 1.60 -14.22 -9.26
CA VAL A 66 2.04 -14.42 -7.87
C VAL A 66 3.52 -14.12 -7.75
N ILE A 67 3.97 -13.75 -6.55
CA ILE A 67 5.37 -13.36 -6.28
C ILE A 67 6.39 -14.40 -6.78
N SER A 68 6.09 -15.70 -6.68
CA SER A 68 7.00 -16.79 -7.04
C SER A 68 7.20 -16.98 -8.55
N THR A 69 6.21 -16.60 -9.36
CA THR A 69 6.20 -16.82 -10.81
C THR A 69 6.49 -15.53 -11.57
N ALA A 70 6.23 -14.37 -10.96
CA ALA A 70 6.46 -13.06 -11.56
C ALA A 70 7.85 -12.46 -11.23
N SER A 71 8.61 -13.05 -10.30
CA SER A 71 9.94 -12.56 -9.94
C SER A 71 11.02 -12.96 -10.96
N SER A 72 11.98 -12.07 -11.21
CA SER A 72 13.21 -12.38 -11.96
C SER A 72 14.04 -13.47 -11.27
N THR A 73 15.02 -14.04 -11.99
CA THR A 73 15.93 -15.04 -11.42
C THR A 73 16.69 -14.47 -10.20
N PRO A 74 17.10 -15.32 -9.23
CA PRO A 74 17.79 -14.85 -8.02
C PRO A 74 19.06 -14.04 -8.32
N TYR A 75 19.77 -14.38 -9.39
CA TYR A 75 20.96 -13.65 -9.82
C TYR A 75 20.63 -12.22 -10.25
N THR A 76 19.66 -12.05 -11.14
CA THR A 76 19.22 -10.71 -11.57
C THR A 76 18.62 -9.91 -10.42
N LEU A 77 17.83 -10.54 -9.55
CA LEU A 77 17.25 -9.87 -8.38
C LEU A 77 18.33 -9.32 -7.44
N LYS A 78 19.40 -10.10 -7.21
CA LYS A 78 20.53 -9.69 -6.39
C LYS A 78 21.25 -8.47 -6.98
N ILE A 79 21.55 -8.49 -8.29
CA ILE A 79 22.23 -7.39 -8.97
C ILE A 79 21.39 -6.11 -9.00
N MET A 80 20.05 -6.19 -9.07
CA MET A 80 19.18 -5.01 -9.04
C MET A 80 18.96 -4.43 -7.63
N THR A 81 19.28 -5.18 -6.58
CA THR A 81 19.10 -4.74 -5.18
C THR A 81 20.35 -4.05 -4.63
N ILE A 82 21.53 -4.42 -5.12
CA ILE A 82 22.83 -3.86 -4.73
C ILE A 82 23.23 -2.67 -5.61
#